data_AF-A0A524H880-F1
#
_entry.id   AF-A0A524H880-F1
#
_cell.length_a   1.000
_cell.length_b   1.000
_cell.length_c   1.000
_cell.angle_alpha   90.00
_cell.angle_beta   90.00
_cell.angle_gamma   90.00
#
_symmetry.space_group_name_H-M   'P 1'
#
loop_
_entity.id
_entity.type
_entity.pdbx_description
1 polymer ?
#
loop_
_entity_poly.entity_id
_entity_poly.type
_entity_poly.pdbx_seq_one_letter_code
_entity_poly.pdbx_strand_id
1 'polypeptide(L)'
;MRLPRLLFALVATVTIAACGDNANLAPASIPNVVDTFTIGSLTSSPVAIPSAYSVADGNVVRTDLTSAFDFAYDVDATGQHVLLSLEVMRLVTTNGSGPGMQFTSKAFNQISQGPSDGWITGDTIKVDSGTVLLLRSRIVCGGLGVPLYGKMEVLSIDDTPGNQTMKFQALSNENCGYKSLLPGLPRD
;
A
#
# COMPACT_ATOMS: atom_id res chain seq x y z
N MET A 1 -57.60 18.49 48.02
CA MET A 1 -57.32 17.39 48.96
C MET A 1 -56.51 16.33 48.21
N ARG A 2 -55.25 16.12 48.61
CA ARG A 2 -54.37 14.95 48.41
C ARG A 2 -53.99 14.52 46.97
N LEU A 3 -52.77 14.90 46.60
CA LEU A 3 -51.84 14.16 45.73
C LEU A 3 -51.51 12.79 46.36
N PRO A 4 -51.19 11.75 45.57
CA PRO A 4 -49.87 11.16 45.78
C PRO A 4 -49.17 10.56 44.54
N ARG A 5 -47.82 10.70 44.60
CA ARG A 5 -46.73 9.74 44.26
C ARG A 5 -46.59 9.29 42.79
N LEU A 6 -45.67 9.88 42.02
CA LEU A 6 -44.26 9.47 41.85
C LEU A 6 -44.05 8.00 41.47
N LEU A 7 -43.80 7.78 40.17
CA LEU A 7 -42.83 6.80 39.69
C LEU A 7 -42.12 7.38 38.46
N PHE A 8 -40.94 7.95 38.72
CA PHE A 8 -39.94 8.34 37.74
C PHE A 8 -39.01 7.14 37.54
N ALA A 9 -38.92 6.61 36.32
CA ALA A 9 -37.77 5.83 35.85
C ALA A 9 -37.85 5.76 34.32
N LEU A 10 -37.56 6.89 33.66
CA LEU A 10 -37.41 6.91 32.21
C LEU A 10 -36.08 6.20 31.88
N VAL A 11 -36.25 5.06 31.20
CA VAL A 11 -35.28 4.12 30.68
C VAL A 11 -34.04 4.81 30.09
N ALA A 12 -32.85 4.38 30.53
CA ALA A 12 -31.58 4.70 29.92
C ALA A 12 -31.50 4.06 28.53
N THR A 13 -31.58 4.87 27.48
CA THR A 13 -31.22 4.44 26.12
C THR A 13 -29.70 4.34 26.05
N VAL A 14 -29.21 3.10 26.05
CA VAL A 14 -27.86 2.72 25.67
C VAL A 14 -27.57 3.28 24.28
N THR A 15 -26.57 4.15 24.19
CA THR A 15 -25.94 4.56 22.94
C THR A 15 -25.27 3.34 22.32
N ILE A 16 -25.90 2.74 21.31
CA ILE A 16 -25.19 1.81 20.43
C ILE A 16 -24.34 2.70 19.51
N ALA A 17 -23.08 2.89 19.87
CA ALA A 17 -22.09 3.35 18.92
C ALA A 17 -21.94 2.25 17.86
N ALA A 18 -22.69 2.36 16.76
CA ALA A 18 -22.40 1.61 15.56
C ALA A 18 -21.12 2.17 14.95
N CYS A 19 -19.97 1.79 15.51
CA CYS A 19 -18.73 1.79 14.76
C CYS A 19 -18.97 0.85 13.59
N GLY A 20 -18.97 1.41 12.37
CA GLY A 20 -19.20 0.66 11.14
C GLY A 20 -18.06 -0.30 10.89
N ASP A 21 -18.02 -1.41 11.61
CA ASP A 21 -17.16 -2.53 11.24
C ASP A 21 -17.73 -3.11 9.94
N ASN A 22 -16.85 -3.31 8.97
CA ASN A 22 -17.16 -3.94 7.69
C ASN A 22 -17.72 -5.36 7.90
N ALA A 23 -19.01 -5.48 8.24
CA ALA A 23 -19.66 -6.70 8.71
C ALA A 23 -19.61 -7.90 7.73
N ASN A 24 -19.11 -7.68 6.52
CA ASN A 24 -18.96 -8.68 5.47
C ASN A 24 -17.49 -9.08 5.21
N LEU A 25 -16.51 -8.51 5.93
CA LEU A 25 -15.11 -8.91 5.82
C LEU A 25 -14.72 -9.84 6.98
N ALA A 26 -13.77 -10.74 6.72
CA ALA A 26 -13.10 -11.47 7.79
C ALA A 26 -12.40 -10.44 8.70
N PRO A 27 -12.44 -10.60 10.03
CA PRO A 27 -11.75 -9.70 10.94
C PRO A 27 -10.27 -9.57 10.57
N ALA A 28 -9.78 -8.33 10.51
CA ALA A 28 -8.35 -8.07 10.33
C ALA A 28 -7.54 -8.79 11.42
N SER A 29 -6.41 -9.37 11.03
CA SER A 29 -5.53 -10.13 11.91
C SER A 29 -4.07 -9.70 11.82
N ILE A 30 -3.69 -8.96 10.78
CA ILE A 30 -2.33 -8.48 10.55
C ILE A 30 -2.28 -6.97 10.85
N PRO A 31 -1.45 -6.51 11.79
CA PRO A 31 -1.28 -5.08 12.03
C PRO A 31 -0.50 -4.44 10.88
N ASN A 32 -0.96 -3.27 10.45
CA ASN A 32 -0.19 -2.43 9.55
C ASN A 32 1.04 -1.87 10.28
N VAL A 33 2.23 -2.08 9.71
CA VAL A 33 3.50 -1.59 10.25
C VAL A 33 4.19 -0.72 9.20
N VAL A 34 4.88 0.32 9.65
CA VAL A 34 5.76 1.11 8.79
C VAL A 34 7.15 0.53 8.91
N ASP A 35 7.68 0.04 7.79
CA ASP A 35 9.03 -0.48 7.69
C ASP A 35 9.86 0.33 6.70
N THR A 36 11.18 0.20 6.81
CA THR A 36 12.13 0.86 5.92
C THR A 36 12.90 -0.17 5.11
N PHE A 37 12.97 0.05 3.82
CA PHE A 37 13.55 -0.87 2.86
C PHE A 37 14.58 -0.18 1.96
N THR A 38 15.45 -0.97 1.37
CA THR A 38 16.34 -0.56 0.29
C THR A 38 16.18 -1.53 -0.87
N ILE A 39 15.96 -1.00 -2.08
CA ILE A 39 15.96 -1.77 -3.32
C ILE A 39 16.99 -1.21 -4.30
N GLY A 40 17.57 -2.08 -5.11
CA GLY A 40 18.54 -1.75 -6.14
C GLY A 40 17.92 -1.72 -7.53
N SER A 41 18.48 -0.91 -8.43
CA SER A 41 18.05 -0.85 -9.83
C SER A 41 18.16 -2.24 -10.49
N LEU A 42 17.15 -2.61 -11.26
CA LEU A 42 17.12 -3.86 -12.01
C LEU A 42 18.36 -4.07 -12.89
N THR A 43 18.81 -3.01 -13.59
CA THR A 43 19.90 -3.15 -14.57
C THR A 43 21.27 -2.77 -14.04
N SER A 44 21.32 -2.00 -12.95
CA SER A 44 22.54 -1.26 -12.58
C SER A 44 23.00 -1.48 -11.13
N SER A 45 22.32 -2.36 -10.39
CA SER A 45 22.73 -2.77 -9.03
C SER A 45 23.14 -4.25 -8.98
N PRO A 46 23.88 -4.70 -7.94
CA PRO A 46 24.22 -6.10 -7.79
C PRO A 46 22.97 -6.98 -7.64
N VAL A 47 22.91 -8.11 -8.36
CA VAL A 47 21.77 -9.05 -8.38
C VAL A 47 21.34 -9.60 -7.00
N ALA A 48 22.22 -9.52 -6.00
CA ALA A 48 21.92 -9.93 -4.63
C ALA A 48 21.01 -8.92 -3.90
N ILE A 49 20.94 -7.67 -4.36
CA ILE A 49 20.06 -6.65 -3.82
C ILE A 49 18.66 -6.86 -4.43
N PRO A 50 17.59 -6.92 -3.61
CA PRO A 50 16.22 -6.91 -4.11
C PRO A 50 15.95 -5.71 -5.02
N SER A 51 15.25 -5.91 -6.13
CA SER A 51 14.92 -4.83 -7.08
C SER A 51 13.44 -4.51 -7.15
N ALA A 52 12.62 -5.20 -6.37
CA ALA A 52 11.17 -5.04 -6.41
C ALA A 52 10.55 -5.01 -5.01
N TYR A 53 9.33 -4.50 -4.95
CA TYR A 53 8.49 -4.48 -3.75
C TYR A 53 7.18 -5.21 -4.05
N SER A 54 6.78 -6.08 -3.12
CA SER A 54 5.46 -6.72 -3.08
C SER A 54 4.63 -5.96 -2.05
N VAL A 55 3.60 -5.26 -2.52
CA VAL A 55 2.56 -4.68 -1.65
C VAL A 55 1.78 -5.80 -0.99
N ALA A 56 1.56 -6.89 -1.72
CA ALA A 56 0.83 -8.04 -1.20
C ALA A 56 1.50 -8.69 0.02
N ASP A 57 2.84 -8.70 0.07
CA ASP A 57 3.63 -9.32 1.14
C ASP A 57 4.31 -8.28 2.04
N GLY A 58 4.08 -6.99 1.80
CA GLY A 58 4.69 -5.89 2.55
C GLY A 58 6.22 -5.82 2.48
N ASN A 59 6.88 -6.47 1.53
CA ASN A 59 8.34 -6.70 1.57
C ASN A 59 9.03 -6.58 0.20
N VAL A 60 10.35 -6.43 0.22
CA VAL A 60 11.19 -6.39 -0.98
C VAL A 60 11.53 -7.78 -1.47
N VAL A 61 11.64 -7.95 -2.79
CA VAL A 61 11.94 -9.24 -3.42
C VAL A 61 12.99 -9.12 -4.52
N ARG A 62 13.69 -10.23 -4.73
CA ARG A 62 14.61 -10.41 -5.85
C ARG A 62 13.84 -10.90 -7.07
N THR A 63 13.90 -10.14 -8.16
CA THR A 63 13.15 -10.38 -9.39
C THR A 63 13.68 -11.57 -10.20
N ASP A 64 14.91 -12.02 -9.96
CA ASP A 64 15.46 -13.23 -10.56
C ASP A 64 14.93 -14.53 -9.91
N LEU A 65 14.36 -14.43 -8.71
CA LEU A 65 13.84 -15.59 -7.97
C LEU A 65 12.32 -15.74 -8.11
N THR A 66 11.60 -14.65 -8.38
CA THR A 66 10.14 -14.67 -8.42
C THR A 66 9.57 -13.49 -9.19
N SER A 67 8.43 -13.71 -9.85
CA SER A 67 7.57 -12.65 -10.38
C SER A 67 6.51 -12.20 -9.37
N ALA A 68 6.58 -12.70 -8.13
CA ALA A 68 5.64 -12.38 -7.06
C ALA A 68 5.91 -10.99 -6.45
N PHE A 69 5.98 -9.93 -7.25
CA PHE A 69 6.02 -8.53 -6.81
C PHE A 69 5.00 -7.65 -7.52
N ASP A 70 4.91 -6.39 -7.12
CA ASP A 70 3.95 -5.43 -7.67
C ASP A 70 4.64 -4.32 -8.48
N PHE A 71 5.79 -3.84 -8.00
CA PHE A 71 6.61 -2.85 -8.71
C PHE A 71 8.09 -3.17 -8.58
N ALA A 72 8.86 -2.84 -9.61
CA ALA A 72 10.31 -2.88 -9.61
C ALA A 72 10.90 -1.47 -9.71
N TYR A 73 12.13 -1.31 -9.24
CA TYR A 73 12.88 -0.07 -9.31
C TYR A 73 13.98 -0.18 -10.35
N ASP A 74 14.17 0.88 -11.13
CA ASP A 74 15.25 0.97 -12.10
C ASP A 74 15.71 2.41 -12.34
N VAL A 75 16.78 2.56 -13.14
CA VAL A 75 17.22 3.84 -13.70
C VAL A 75 17.03 3.77 -15.20
N ASP A 76 16.25 4.70 -15.76
CA ASP A 76 15.97 4.70 -17.20
C ASP A 76 17.19 5.17 -18.03
N ALA A 77 17.08 5.07 -19.35
CA ALA A 77 18.16 5.44 -20.27
C ALA A 77 18.58 6.93 -20.20
N THR A 78 17.78 7.78 -19.56
CA THR A 78 18.09 9.20 -19.33
C THR A 78 18.74 9.47 -17.97
N GLY A 79 18.94 8.43 -17.15
CA GLY A 79 19.42 8.55 -15.78
C GLY A 79 18.32 8.84 -14.76
N GLN A 80 17.04 8.76 -15.15
CA GLN A 80 15.94 9.04 -14.24
C GLN A 80 15.59 7.79 -13.42
N HIS A 81 15.46 7.97 -12.10
CA HIS A 81 14.96 6.95 -11.19
C HIS A 81 13.48 6.69 -11.39
N VAL A 82 13.12 5.43 -11.56
CA VAL A 82 11.76 5.04 -11.94
C VAL A 82 11.26 3.80 -11.20
N LEU A 83 9.94 3.76 -10.99
CA LEU A 83 9.21 2.57 -10.58
C LEU A 83 8.39 2.04 -11.76
N LEU A 84 8.49 0.73 -11.95
CA LEU A 84 7.88 -0.02 -13.05
C LEU A 84 6.84 -0.98 -12.47
N SER A 85 5.58 -0.82 -12.84
CA SER A 85 4.57 -1.82 -12.51
C SER A 85 4.78 -3.10 -13.32
N LEU A 86 4.11 -4.19 -12.94
CA LEU A 86 4.09 -5.40 -13.75
C LEU A 86 3.55 -5.18 -15.17
N GLU A 87 2.62 -4.23 -15.39
CA GLU A 87 2.06 -3.96 -16.72
C GLU A 87 3.09 -3.28 -17.63
N VAL A 88 3.84 -2.31 -17.10
CA VAL A 88 4.98 -1.69 -17.80
C VAL A 88 6.03 -2.74 -18.18
N MET A 89 6.29 -3.69 -17.27
CA MET A 89 7.22 -4.79 -17.48
C MET A 89 6.65 -5.94 -18.34
N ARG A 90 5.38 -5.87 -18.75
CA ARG A 90 4.66 -6.91 -19.50
C ARG A 90 4.64 -8.28 -18.81
N LEU A 91 4.57 -8.28 -17.48
CA LEU A 91 4.51 -9.47 -16.63
C LEU A 91 3.09 -9.83 -16.17
N VAL A 92 2.08 -9.13 -16.69
CA VAL A 92 0.65 -9.43 -16.46
C VAL A 92 -0.10 -9.52 -17.78
N THR A 93 -1.17 -10.30 -17.79
CA THR A 93 -2.05 -10.51 -18.94
C THR A 93 -3.37 -9.73 -18.85
N THR A 94 -3.63 -9.08 -17.71
CA THR A 94 -4.85 -8.29 -17.47
C THR A 94 -4.51 -6.79 -17.41
N ASN A 95 -4.96 -6.05 -18.43
CA ASN A 95 -4.70 -4.61 -18.52
C ASN A 95 -5.54 -3.84 -17.48
N GLY A 96 -4.92 -2.89 -16.78
CA GLY A 96 -5.59 -1.92 -15.90
C GLY A 96 -6.04 -2.43 -14.53
N SER A 97 -6.18 -3.75 -14.33
CA SER A 97 -6.49 -4.37 -13.02
C SER A 97 -5.25 -4.81 -12.24
N GLY A 98 -4.06 -4.69 -12.84
CA GLY A 98 -2.79 -5.05 -12.22
C GLY A 98 -2.35 -4.10 -11.11
N PRO A 99 -1.15 -4.32 -10.55
CA PRO A 99 -0.56 -3.40 -9.59
C PRO A 99 -0.49 -1.98 -10.14
N GLY A 100 -0.72 -1.00 -9.28
CA GLY A 100 -0.72 0.41 -9.67
C GLY A 100 -0.20 1.33 -8.59
N MET A 101 0.17 2.53 -9.01
CA MET A 101 0.68 3.59 -8.16
C MET A 101 -0.09 4.88 -8.40
N GLN A 102 -0.12 5.76 -7.40
CA GLN A 102 -0.70 7.08 -7.55
C GLN A 102 0.09 8.11 -6.74
N PHE A 103 0.42 9.23 -7.38
CA PHE A 103 1.02 10.38 -6.71
C PHE A 103 0.05 11.04 -5.74
N THR A 104 0.58 11.60 -4.67
CA THR A 104 -0.17 12.40 -3.72
C THR A 104 0.66 13.57 -3.21
N SER A 105 0.01 14.68 -2.93
CA SER A 105 0.62 15.83 -2.25
C SER A 105 0.55 15.72 -0.73
N LYS A 106 -0.15 14.71 -0.19
CA LYS A 106 -0.21 14.45 1.26
C LYS A 106 1.13 13.89 1.74
N ALA A 107 1.56 14.31 2.92
CA ALA A 107 2.69 13.67 3.58
C ALA A 107 2.37 12.21 3.93
N PHE A 108 3.39 11.35 4.02
CA PHE A 108 3.24 9.92 4.28
C PHE A 108 2.37 9.60 5.51
N ASN A 109 2.53 10.37 6.59
CA ASN A 109 1.77 10.20 7.84
C ASN A 109 0.32 10.74 7.77
N GLN A 110 -0.03 11.53 6.76
CA GLN A 110 -1.38 12.08 6.56
C GLN A 110 -2.26 11.18 5.68
N ILE A 111 -1.69 10.11 5.11
CA ILE A 111 -2.41 9.15 4.29
C ILE A 111 -3.01 8.08 5.20
N SER A 112 -4.35 8.08 5.29
CA SER A 112 -5.11 7.15 6.12
C SER A 112 -5.79 6.02 5.35
N GLN A 113 -5.96 6.15 4.02
CA GLN A 113 -6.71 5.17 3.23
C GLN A 113 -6.26 5.15 1.76
N GLY A 114 -6.31 3.97 1.14
CA GLY A 114 -6.11 3.77 -0.30
C GLY A 114 -7.32 4.23 -1.12
N PRO A 115 -7.13 4.91 -2.27
CA PRO A 115 -8.21 5.33 -3.15
C PRO A 115 -8.84 4.15 -3.91
N SER A 116 -10.04 4.37 -4.46
CA SER A 116 -10.76 3.33 -5.23
C SER A 116 -10.38 3.31 -6.71
N ASP A 117 -9.89 4.43 -7.25
CA ASP A 117 -9.61 4.66 -8.66
C ASP A 117 -8.36 5.55 -8.84
N GLY A 118 -8.04 5.93 -10.07
CA GLY A 118 -6.91 6.83 -10.38
C GLY A 118 -5.54 6.16 -10.43
N TRP A 119 -5.50 4.82 -10.43
CA TRP A 119 -4.28 4.03 -10.42
C TRP A 119 -3.54 4.07 -11.77
N ILE A 120 -2.29 4.50 -11.75
CA ILE A 120 -1.37 4.42 -12.88
C ILE A 120 -0.81 3.00 -12.92
N THR A 121 -1.09 2.30 -14.01
CA THR A 121 -0.72 0.88 -14.20
C THR A 121 0.18 0.72 -15.42
N GLY A 122 -0.19 1.27 -16.58
CA GLY A 122 0.55 1.11 -17.84
C GLY A 122 1.65 2.15 -18.13
N ASP A 123 2.07 2.95 -17.13
CA ASP A 123 3.12 3.97 -17.32
C ASP A 123 4.17 3.91 -16.22
N THR A 124 5.37 4.37 -16.56
CA THR A 124 6.54 4.44 -15.68
C THR A 124 6.38 5.60 -14.70
N ILE A 125 6.61 5.34 -13.42
CA ILE A 125 6.51 6.36 -12.36
C ILE A 125 7.91 6.89 -12.06
N LYS A 126 8.14 8.17 -12.40
CA LYS A 126 9.38 8.86 -12.03
C LYS A 126 9.36 9.17 -10.54
N VAL A 127 10.48 8.90 -9.88
CA VAL A 127 10.63 9.13 -8.44
C VAL A 127 11.92 9.89 -8.14
N ASP A 128 11.87 10.64 -7.06
CA ASP A 128 13.01 11.29 -6.40
C ASP A 128 12.81 11.24 -4.88
N SER A 129 13.82 11.61 -4.10
CA SER A 129 13.74 11.76 -2.65
C SER A 129 12.58 12.68 -2.26
N GLY A 130 11.76 12.25 -1.31
CA GLY A 130 10.52 12.92 -0.88
C GLY A 130 9.29 12.58 -1.72
N THR A 131 9.41 11.76 -2.77
CA THR A 131 8.24 11.29 -3.52
C THR A 131 7.37 10.39 -2.64
N VAL A 132 6.08 10.73 -2.53
CA VAL A 132 5.08 9.95 -1.79
C VAL A 132 4.09 9.32 -2.76
N LEU A 133 3.87 8.01 -2.61
CA LEU A 133 2.99 7.24 -3.46
C LEU A 133 2.00 6.42 -2.65
N LEU A 134 0.78 6.34 -3.15
CA LEU A 134 -0.18 5.30 -2.81
C LEU A 134 0.08 4.09 -3.71
N LEU A 135 -0.07 2.90 -3.14
CA LEU A 135 0.24 1.63 -3.79
C LEU A 135 -0.99 0.73 -3.84
N ARG A 136 -1.14 0.00 -4.94
CA ARG A 136 -2.13 -1.05 -5.14
C ARG A 136 -1.43 -2.30 -5.61
N SER A 137 -1.67 -3.43 -4.96
CA SER A 137 -1.12 -4.72 -5.37
C SER A 137 -1.85 -5.28 -6.60
N ARG A 138 -1.35 -6.39 -7.13
CA ARG A 138 -2.16 -7.33 -7.93
C ARG A 138 -3.33 -7.88 -7.10
N ILE A 139 -4.30 -8.49 -7.77
CA ILE A 139 -5.38 -9.21 -7.09
C ILE A 139 -4.81 -10.47 -6.43
N VAL A 140 -4.64 -10.44 -5.10
CA VAL A 140 -4.21 -11.59 -4.29
C VAL A 140 -5.32 -12.13 -3.40
N CYS A 141 -6.35 -11.34 -3.11
CA CYS A 141 -7.50 -11.75 -2.31
C CYS A 141 -8.51 -12.50 -3.18
N GLY A 142 -8.17 -13.74 -3.57
CA GLY A 142 -8.93 -14.53 -4.55
C GLY A 142 -10.42 -14.70 -4.23
N GLY A 143 -10.79 -14.85 -2.95
CA GLY A 143 -12.18 -14.98 -2.53
C GLY A 143 -13.03 -13.70 -2.71
N LEU A 144 -12.39 -12.53 -2.76
CA LEU A 144 -13.04 -11.23 -2.91
C LEU A 144 -12.79 -10.61 -4.29
N GLY A 145 -11.79 -11.07 -5.03
CA GLY A 145 -11.37 -10.50 -6.31
C GLY A 145 -10.81 -9.08 -6.19
N VAL A 146 -10.25 -8.71 -5.03
CA VAL A 146 -9.73 -7.36 -4.75
C VAL A 146 -8.21 -7.35 -4.56
N PRO A 147 -7.55 -6.23 -4.86
CA PRO A 147 -6.16 -6.00 -4.48
C PRO A 147 -6.05 -5.59 -3.01
N LEU A 148 -4.80 -5.55 -2.54
CA LEU A 148 -4.37 -4.93 -1.30
C LEU A 148 -3.81 -3.53 -1.58
N TYR A 149 -3.67 -2.72 -0.53
CA TYR A 149 -3.27 -1.33 -0.63
C TYR A 149 -2.09 -1.03 0.28
N GLY A 150 -1.27 -0.07 -0.14
CA GLY A 150 -0.14 0.41 0.64
C GLY A 150 0.15 1.89 0.39
N LYS A 151 1.21 2.36 1.04
CA LYS A 151 1.82 3.67 0.79
C LYS A 151 3.32 3.58 0.96
N MET A 152 4.04 4.46 0.28
CA MET A 152 5.48 4.62 0.45
C MET A 152 5.91 6.08 0.36
N GLU A 153 7.08 6.35 0.92
CA GLU A 153 7.83 7.58 0.72
C GLU A 153 9.29 7.23 0.42
N VAL A 154 9.81 7.79 -0.67
CA VAL A 154 11.22 7.68 -1.01
C VAL A 154 12.02 8.56 -0.05
N LEU A 155 12.90 7.95 0.74
CA LEU A 155 13.70 8.65 1.75
C LEU A 155 15.01 9.19 1.17
N SER A 156 15.67 8.39 0.34
CA SER A 156 16.93 8.76 -0.29
C SER A 156 17.23 7.89 -1.50
N ILE A 157 18.00 8.43 -2.43
CA ILE A 157 18.53 7.72 -3.59
C ILE A 157 20.05 7.78 -3.57
N ASP A 158 20.69 6.64 -3.77
CA ASP A 158 22.11 6.54 -4.12
C ASP A 158 22.19 6.36 -5.64
N ASP A 159 22.78 7.32 -6.34
CA ASP A 159 22.98 7.28 -7.80
C ASP A 159 24.43 6.94 -8.19
N THR A 160 25.19 6.35 -7.26
CA THR A 160 26.54 5.87 -7.56
C THR A 160 26.46 4.76 -8.61
N PRO A 161 27.17 4.88 -9.75
CA PRO A 161 27.16 3.86 -10.80
C PRO A 161 27.55 2.48 -10.26
N GLY A 162 26.70 1.48 -10.50
CA GLY A 162 26.91 0.12 -10.00
C GLY A 162 26.36 -0.14 -8.60
N ASN A 163 25.83 0.88 -7.92
CA ASN A 163 25.18 0.78 -6.61
C ASN A 163 23.82 1.52 -6.57
N GLN A 164 23.23 1.82 -7.73
CA GLN A 164 22.02 2.64 -7.79
C GLN A 164 20.89 2.02 -6.96
N THR A 165 20.60 2.63 -5.81
CA THR A 165 19.63 2.10 -4.84
C THR A 165 18.68 3.19 -4.39
N MET A 166 17.48 2.78 -4.02
CA MET A 166 16.44 3.63 -3.45
C MET A 166 16.07 3.11 -2.07
N LYS A 167 16.22 3.97 -1.07
CA LYS A 167 15.74 3.72 0.29
C LYS A 167 14.37 4.37 0.45
N PHE A 168 13.42 3.65 1.00
CA PHE A 168 12.06 4.13 1.20
C PHE A 168 11.45 3.58 2.49
N GLN A 169 10.49 4.29 3.06
CA GLN A 169 9.59 3.73 4.06
C GLN A 169 8.30 3.31 3.37
N ALA A 170 7.69 2.21 3.82
CA ALA A 170 6.42 1.73 3.31
C ALA A 170 5.56 1.10 4.40
N LEU A 171 4.27 1.08 4.14
CA LEU A 171 3.27 0.32 4.89
C LEU A 171 2.35 -0.32 3.87
N SER A 172 2.15 -1.62 3.99
CA SER A 172 1.16 -2.37 3.22
C SER A 172 0.10 -2.91 4.17
N ASN A 173 -1.16 -2.84 3.75
CA ASN A 173 -2.25 -3.49 4.44
C ASN A 173 -2.46 -4.87 3.85
N GLU A 174 -2.03 -5.88 4.59
CA GLU A 174 -2.06 -7.29 4.19
C GLU A 174 -3.41 -7.97 4.48
N ASN A 175 -4.42 -7.22 4.93
CA ASN A 175 -5.75 -7.74 5.24
C ASN A 175 -6.70 -7.54 4.05
N CYS A 176 -7.24 -8.64 3.53
CA CYS A 176 -8.12 -8.61 2.37
C CYS A 176 -9.38 -7.76 2.57
N GLY A 177 -9.60 -6.83 1.64
CA GLY A 177 -10.77 -5.94 1.61
C GLY A 177 -10.61 -4.65 2.43
N TYR A 178 -9.58 -4.54 3.26
CA TYR A 178 -9.30 -3.33 4.03
C TYR A 178 -8.52 -2.31 3.20
N LYS A 179 -8.79 -1.03 3.43
CA LYS A 179 -8.13 0.09 2.74
C LYS A 179 -7.35 0.99 3.69
N SER A 180 -7.46 0.80 5.00
CA SER A 180 -6.75 1.59 6.00
C SER A 180 -5.24 1.54 5.78
N LEU A 181 -4.60 2.70 5.84
CA LEU A 181 -3.15 2.90 5.73
C LEU A 181 -2.57 3.56 6.99
N LEU A 182 -3.28 3.44 8.11
CA LEU A 182 -2.80 3.83 9.43
C LEU A 182 -2.09 2.64 10.09
N PRO A 183 -1.05 2.87 10.92
CA PRO A 183 -0.43 1.82 11.71
C PRO A 183 -1.41 1.15 12.68
N GLY A 184 -1.17 -0.13 12.97
CA GLY A 184 -2.00 -0.96 13.83
C GLY A 184 -3.02 -1.80 13.06
N LEU A 185 -3.92 -2.46 13.79
CA LEU A 185 -4.91 -3.35 13.18
C LEU A 185 -5.96 -2.52 12.41
N PRO A 186 -6.14 -2.73 11.10
CA PRO A 186 -7.06 -1.95 10.30
C PRO A 186 -8.52 -2.24 10.68
N ARG A 187 -9.37 -1.22 10.56
CA ARG A 187 -10.81 -1.32 10.84
C ARG A 187 -11.67 -1.06 9.60
N ASP A 188 -11.07 -0.47 8.56
CA ASP A 188 -11.69 0.01 7.33
C ASP A 188 -10.89 -0.31 6.06
#